data_AF-A4YQI3-F1
#
_entry.id   AF-A4YQI3-F1
#
_cell.length_a   1.000
_cell.length_b   1.000
_cell.length_c   1.000
_cell.angle_alpha   90.00
_cell.angle_beta   90.00
_cell.angle_gamma   90.00
#
_symmetry.space_group_name_H-M   'P 1'
#
loop_
_entity.id
_entity.type
_entity.pdbx_description
1 polymer ?
#
loop_
_entity_poly.entity_id
_entity_poly.type
_entity_poly.pdbx_seq_one_letter_code
_entity_poly.pdbx_strand_id
1 'polypeptide(L)' 'MIFSDVRQPAAAEAYDIALDFLWRTGAVRDEFETYQFLAAEISRMVDRGQTNRLRMANLAISAHERRFAVNQAPDIA' A
#
# COMPACT_ATOMS: atom_id res chain seq x y z
N MET A 1 -8.42 13.40 -1.14
CA MET A 1 -7.74 12.15 -0.74
C MET A 1 -8.65 10.99 -1.15
N ILE A 2 -8.08 9.93 -1.76
CA ILE A 2 -8.83 8.92 -2.56
C ILE A 2 -9.85 8.13 -1.73
N PHE A 3 -9.66 8.02 -0.42
CA PHE A 3 -10.56 7.32 0.50
C PHE A 3 -11.31 8.25 1.47
N SER A 4 -11.33 9.57 1.24
CA SER A 4 -12.03 10.53 2.11
C SER A 4 -13.56 10.39 2.10
N ASP A 5 -14.09 9.42 1.37
CA ASP A 5 -15.49 9.10 1.36
C ASP A 5 -15.85 8.29 2.62
N VAL A 6 -16.76 8.83 3.43
CA VAL A 6 -17.28 8.26 4.69
C VAL A 6 -17.77 6.81 4.50
N ARG A 7 -18.01 6.38 3.26
CA ARG A 7 -18.43 5.02 2.89
C ARG A 7 -17.38 3.93 3.11
N GLN A 8 -16.09 4.25 3.24
CA GLN A 8 -15.02 3.22 3.34
C GLN A 8 -13.94 3.53 4.38
N PRO A 9 -14.30 3.70 5.66
CA PRO A 9 -13.34 4.06 6.72
C PRO A 9 -12.21 3.04 6.86
N ALA A 10 -12.51 1.74 6.70
CA ALA A 10 -11.49 0.69 6.76
C ALA A 10 -10.45 0.78 5.63
N ALA A 11 -10.82 1.29 4.45
CA ALA A 11 -9.90 1.46 3.32
C ALA A 11 -8.97 2.66 3.52
N ALA A 12 -9.51 3.77 4.04
CA ALA A 12 -8.71 4.93 4.41
C ALA A 12 -7.69 4.58 5.50
N GLU A 13 -8.14 3.91 6.57
CA GLU A 13 -7.23 3.46 7.64
C GLU A 13 -6.20 2.45 7.14
N ALA A 14 -6.58 1.54 6.23
CA ALA A 14 -5.63 0.62 5.63
C ALA A 14 -4.54 1.34 4.82
N TYR A 15 -4.92 2.40 4.10
CA TYR A 15 -4.00 3.21 3.32
C TYR A 15 -3.00 3.93 4.23
N ASP A 16 -3.49 4.58 5.29
CA ASP A 16 -2.65 5.30 6.24
C ASP A 16 -1.67 4.36 6.97
N ILE A 17 -2.14 3.18 7.39
CA ILE A 17 -1.30 2.15 8.03
C ILE A 17 -0.21 1.66 7.07
N ALA A 18 -0.58 1.32 5.82
CA ALA A 18 0.38 0.84 4.83
C ALA A 18 1.42 1.91 4.51
N LEU A 19 0.99 3.16 4.37
CA LEU A 19 1.86 4.26 4.03
C LEU A 19 2.85 4.61 5.16
N ASP A 20 2.38 4.71 6.42
CA ASP A 20 3.24 4.94 7.58
C ASP A 20 4.30 3.84 7.72
N PHE A 21 3.91 2.57 7.52
CA PHE A 21 4.86 1.45 7.54
C PHE A 21 5.95 1.59 6.47
N LEU A 22 5.57 1.87 5.22
CA LEU A 22 6.54 1.99 4.12
C LEU A 22 7.49 3.17 4.33
N TRP A 23 6.99 4.28 4.88
CA TRP A 23 7.83 5.43 5.25
C TRP A 23 8.84 5.09 6.34
N ARG A 24 8.39 4.45 7.43
CA ARG A 24 9.25 4.07 8.57
C ARG A 24 10.33 3.06 8.19
N THR A 25 10.08 2.24 7.19
CA THR A 25 11.03 1.24 6.69
C THR A 25 11.96 1.79 5.60
N GLY A 26 11.75 3.02 5.13
CA GLY A 26 12.51 3.58 4.02
C GLY A 26 12.22 2.91 2.67
N ALA A 27 11.09 2.19 2.57
CA ALA A 27 10.69 1.49 1.35
C ALA A 27 10.11 2.44 0.27
N VAL A 28 9.73 3.66 0.66
CA VAL A 28 9.25 4.70 -0.26
C VAL A 28 10.43 5.29 -1.02
N ARG A 29 10.56 4.95 -2.32
CA ARG A 29 11.58 5.52 -3.23
C ARG A 29 11.05 6.70 -4.03
N ASP A 30 9.81 6.56 -4.50
CA ASP A 30 9.05 7.58 -5.19
C ASP A 30 7.70 7.70 -4.49
N GLU A 31 7.42 8.87 -3.92
CA GLU A 31 6.20 9.13 -3.17
C GLU A 31 4.96 8.98 -4.03
N PHE A 32 5.00 9.54 -5.24
CA PHE A 32 3.85 9.57 -6.13
C PHE A 32 3.51 8.17 -6.64
N GLU A 33 4.53 7.39 -7.00
CA GLU A 33 4.37 5.99 -7.38
C GLU A 33 3.80 5.16 -6.22
N THR A 34 4.31 5.37 -5.00
CA THR A 34 3.84 4.67 -3.80
C THR A 34 2.38 5.00 -3.50
N TYR A 35 2.00 6.28 -3.52
CA TYR A 35 0.62 6.72 -3.25
C TYR A 35 -0.36 6.13 -4.26
N GLN A 36 -0.04 6.20 -5.55
CA GLN A 36 -0.90 5.63 -6.59
C GLN A 36 -1.00 4.11 -6.48
N PHE A 37 0.11 3.43 -6.20
CA PHE A 37 0.12 1.98 -6.04
C PHE A 37 -0.78 1.52 -4.88
N LEU A 38 -0.60 2.13 -3.70
CA LEU A 38 -1.40 1.79 -2.52
C LEU A 38 -2.88 2.07 -2.73
N ALA A 39 -3.22 3.21 -3.34
CA ALA A 39 -4.60 3.56 -3.65
C ALA A 39 -5.24 2.52 -4.58
N ALA A 40 -4.55 2.17 -5.67
CA ALA A 40 -5.05 1.19 -6.62
C ALA A 40 -5.23 -0.22 -6.00
N GLU A 41 -4.27 -0.66 -5.18
CA GLU A 41 -4.34 -1.99 -4.56
C GLU A 41 -5.44 -2.07 -3.49
N ILE A 42 -5.60 -1.04 -2.68
CA ILE A 42 -6.67 -0.99 -1.66
C ILE A 42 -8.05 -0.86 -2.31
N SER A 43 -8.21 -0.06 -3.37
CA SER A 43 -9.46 -0.01 -4.14
C SER A 43 -9.84 -1.39 -4.71
N ARG A 44 -8.87 -2.14 -5.26
CA ARG A 44 -9.12 -3.52 -5.73
C ARG A 44 -9.59 -4.46 -4.62
N MET A 45 -9.11 -4.28 -3.39
CA MET A 45 -9.53 -5.10 -2.25
C MET A 45 -10.95 -4.75 -1.81
N VAL A 46 -11.28 -3.47 -1.76
CA VAL A 46 -12.64 -2.97 -1.51
C VAL A 46 -13.62 -3.54 -2.53
N ASP A 47 -13.30 -3.47 -3.83
CA ASP A 47 -14.15 -3.99 -4.90
C ASP A 47 -14.41 -5.50 -4.77
N ARG A 48 -13.50 -6.23 -4.10
CA ARG A 48 -13.65 -7.66 -3.77
C ARG A 48 -14.38 -7.91 -2.45
N GLY A 49 -14.92 -6.88 -1.81
CA GLY A 49 -15.68 -6.96 -0.57
C GLY A 49 -14.82 -7.08 0.70
N GLN A 50 -13.52 -6.77 0.62
CA GLN A 50 -12.66 -6.81 1.79
C GLN A 50 -12.95 -5.61 2.71
N THR A 51 -13.21 -5.87 3.99
CA THR A 51 -13.62 -4.85 4.97
C THR A 51 -12.66 -4.71 6.16
N ASN A 52 -11.70 -5.64 6.32
CA ASN A 52 -10.75 -5.58 7.43
C ASN A 52 -9.52 -4.74 7.06
N ARG A 53 -9.36 -3.61 7.75
CA ARG A 53 -8.28 -2.62 7.54
C ARG A 53 -6.87 -3.21 7.64
N LEU A 54 -6.60 -4.03 8.67
CA LEU A 54 -5.27 -4.58 8.92
C LEU A 54 -4.89 -5.58 7.82
N ARG A 55 -5.85 -6.42 7.41
CA ARG A 55 -5.62 -7.34 6.29
C ARG A 55 -5.39 -6.59 4.98
N MET A 56 -6.12 -5.51 4.70
CA MET A 56 -5.87 -4.68 3.52
C MET A 56 -4.49 -4.04 3.55
N ALA A 57 -4.12 -3.42 4.67
CA ALA A 57 -2.81 -2.79 4.83
C ALA A 57 -1.68 -3.81 4.60
N ASN A 58 -1.74 -4.97 5.26
CA ASN A 58 -0.72 -6.01 5.12
C ASN A 58 -0.61 -6.54 3.69
N LEU A 59 -1.73 -6.77 3.00
CA LEU A 59 -1.72 -7.20 1.61
C LEU A 59 -1.11 -6.14 0.69
N ALA A 60 -1.44 -4.86 0.89
CA ALA A 60 -0.88 -3.75 0.12
C ALA A 60 0.63 -3.60 0.35
N ILE A 61 1.10 -3.68 1.60
CA ILE A 61 2.53 -3.68 1.95
C ILE A 61 3.25 -4.81 1.23
N SER A 62 2.77 -6.06 1.38
CA SER A 62 3.42 -7.21 0.74
C SER A 62 3.41 -7.12 -0.79
N ALA A 63 2.38 -6.51 -1.38
CA ALA A 63 2.34 -6.27 -2.82
C ALA A 63 3.37 -5.22 -3.25
N HIS A 64 3.51 -4.13 -2.47
CA HIS A 64 4.51 -3.10 -2.69
C HIS A 64 5.92 -3.67 -2.60
N GLU A 65 6.24 -4.39 -1.51
CA GLU A 65 7.54 -5.03 -1.32
C GLU A 65 7.88 -5.96 -2.49
N ARG A 66 6.96 -6.82 -2.94
CA ARG A 66 7.19 -7.67 -4.13
C ARG A 66 7.45 -6.85 -5.40
N ARG A 67 6.75 -5.74 -5.58
CA ARG A 67 6.84 -4.93 -6.80
C ARG A 67 8.12 -4.08 -6.86
N PHE A 68 8.60 -3.62 -5.71
CA PHE A 68 9.64 -2.60 -5.61
C PHE A 68 10.95 -3.11 -4.95
N ALA A 69 10.92 -4.22 -4.20
CA ALA A 69 12.14 -4.85 -3.65
C ALA A 69 12.88 -5.72 -4.69
N VAL A 70 12.21 -6.22 -5.74
CA VAL A 70 12.86 -7.00 -6.81
C VAL A 70 13.87 -6.18 -7.63
N ASN A 71 13.87 -4.85 -7.49
CA ASN A 71 14.89 -3.96 -8.07
C ASN A 71 16.16 -3.83 -7.19
N GLN A 72 16.36 -4.73 -6.22
CA GLN A 72 17.53 -4.81 -5.34
C GLN A 72 18.27 -6.16 -5.46
N ALA A 73 18.45 -6.70 -6.67
CA ALA A 73 19.52 -7.67 -6.84
C ALA A 73 20.86 -6.93 -6.64
N PRO A 74 21.75 -7.37 -5.73
CA PRO A 74 23.05 -6.77 -5.60
C PRO A 74 23.83 -7.02 -6.90
N ASP A 75 24.43 -5.96 -7.43
CA ASP A 75 25.45 -6.05 -8.46
C ASP A 75 26.66 -6.77 -7.84
N ILE A 76 26.65 -8.10 -7.91
CA ILE A 76 27.82 -8.92 -7.60
C ILE A 76 28.69 -8.94 -8.86
N ALA A 77 29.50 -7.89 -8.98
CA ALA A 77 30.69 -7.82 -9.82
C ALA A 77 31.86 -8.57 -9.17
#